data_AF-A0A1J5LFD3-F1
#
_entry.id   AF-A0A1J5LFD3-F1
#
_cell.length_a   1.000
_cell.length_b   1.000
_cell.length_c   1.000
_cell.angle_alpha   90.00
_cell.angle_beta   90.00
_cell.angle_gamma   90.00
#
_symmetry.space_group_name_H-M   'P 1'
#
loop_
_entity.id
_entity.type
_entity.pdbx_description
1 polymer ?
#
loop_
_entity_poly.entity_id
_entity_poly.type
_entity_poly.pdbx_seq_one_letter_code
_entity_poly.pdbx_strand_id
1 'polypeptide(L)'
;MGDPAKRADRIKAVFGTLSKILATTAAVTMALIFVTETAFAAGQTPYVVGNDRGGYVRNRLIELNSLRSSGRPVEIRGRICFSTCTMLLGLPNTCVSPNTTFGFHGPSKSGHPLPADEFDRYSRIIAANYPQQLNTWYMQTGRTRINSVYKIKGSTLIQMGVRSC
;
A
#
# COMPACT_ATOMS: atom_id res chain seq x y z
N MET A 1 -60.51 41.38 4.55
CA MET A 1 -59.70 41.22 3.33
C MET A 1 -58.29 41.74 3.59
N GLY A 2 -57.28 40.87 3.64
CA GLY A 2 -55.88 41.29 3.74
C GLY A 2 -55.31 41.63 2.37
N ASP A 3 -54.52 42.70 2.29
CA ASP A 3 -53.91 43.24 1.07
C ASP A 3 -52.87 42.26 0.46
N PRO A 4 -53.08 41.78 -0.79
CA PRO A 4 -52.19 40.81 -1.43
C PRO A 4 -50.79 41.35 -1.74
N ALA A 5 -50.59 42.67 -1.83
CA ALA A 5 -49.29 43.29 -2.11
C ALA A 5 -48.33 43.16 -0.92
N LYS A 6 -48.83 43.37 0.31
CA LYS A 6 -48.04 43.20 1.56
C LYS A 6 -47.57 41.75 1.79
N ARG A 7 -48.28 40.77 1.22
CA ARG A 7 -47.92 39.36 1.32
C ARG A 7 -46.76 39.00 0.38
N ALA A 8 -46.70 39.60 -0.81
CA ALA A 8 -45.62 39.37 -1.78
C ALA A 8 -44.29 39.99 -1.31
N ASP A 9 -44.33 41.16 -0.66
CA ASP A 9 -43.12 41.85 -0.18
C ASP A 9 -42.50 41.15 1.04
N ARG A 10 -43.32 40.58 1.93
CA ARG A 10 -42.81 39.74 3.04
C ARG A 10 -42.12 38.47 2.54
N ILE A 11 -42.60 37.86 1.46
CA ILE A 11 -42.01 36.65 0.89
C ILE A 11 -40.64 36.97 0.27
N LYS A 12 -40.53 38.07 -0.50
CA LYS A 12 -39.25 38.51 -1.09
C LYS A 12 -38.19 38.87 -0.03
N ALA A 13 -38.58 39.47 1.09
CA ALA A 13 -37.66 39.81 2.19
C ALA A 13 -37.15 38.57 2.95
N VAL A 14 -37.98 37.54 3.13
CA VAL A 14 -37.57 36.28 3.79
C VAL A 14 -36.60 35.49 2.90
N PHE A 15 -36.87 35.40 1.59
CA PHE A 15 -35.97 34.69 0.66
C PHE A 15 -34.67 35.45 0.34
N GLY A 16 -34.69 36.79 0.33
CA GLY A 16 -33.49 37.61 0.10
C GLY A 16 -32.49 37.62 1.26
N THR A 17 -32.94 37.36 2.49
CA THR A 17 -32.08 37.35 3.68
C THR A 17 -31.49 35.97 3.96
N LEU A 18 -32.16 34.88 3.56
CA LEU A 18 -31.61 33.52 3.65
C LEU A 18 -30.45 33.27 2.68
N SER A 19 -30.43 33.89 1.49
CA SER A 19 -29.36 33.68 0.51
C SER A 19 -28.03 34.37 0.84
N LYS A 20 -27.99 35.30 1.81
CA LYS A 20 -26.76 36.01 2.19
C LYS A 20 -26.08 35.47 3.45
N ILE A 21 -26.77 34.63 4.24
CA ILE A 21 -26.21 34.06 5.47
C ILE A 21 -25.71 32.62 5.27
N LEU A 22 -26.17 31.91 4.24
CA LEU A 22 -25.66 30.56 3.91
C LEU A 22 -24.34 30.56 3.11
N ALA A 23 -23.84 31.71 2.65
CA ALA A 23 -22.63 31.76 1.83
C ALA A 23 -21.32 31.93 2.63
N THR A 24 -21.39 32.15 3.95
CA THR A 24 -20.19 32.46 4.77
C THR A 24 -19.94 31.50 5.94
N THR A 25 -20.79 30.51 6.20
CA THR A 25 -20.56 29.49 7.25
C THR A 25 -20.23 28.09 6.71
N ALA A 26 -20.28 27.86 5.40
CA ALA A 26 -19.93 26.56 4.81
C ALA A 26 -18.42 26.35 4.60
N ALA A 27 -17.61 27.41 4.68
CA ALA A 27 -16.17 27.33 4.41
C ALA A 27 -15.31 26.93 5.62
N VAL A 28 -15.84 26.98 6.85
CA VAL A 28 -15.06 26.76 8.08
C VAL A 28 -15.29 25.38 8.70
N THR A 29 -16.41 24.71 8.43
CA THR A 29 -16.68 23.36 8.96
C THR A 29 -16.05 22.24 8.13
N MET A 30 -15.62 22.51 6.90
CA MET A 30 -15.00 21.52 6.00
C MET A 30 -13.47 21.42 6.14
N ALA A 31 -12.88 21.99 7.19
CA ALA A 31 -11.43 21.95 7.44
C ALA A 31 -11.01 21.00 8.59
N LEU A 32 -11.97 20.38 9.31
CA LEU A 32 -11.67 19.68 10.58
C LEU A 32 -11.76 18.15 10.53
N ILE A 33 -12.03 17.52 9.38
CA ILE A 33 -12.25 16.05 9.31
C ILE A 33 -11.07 15.28 8.69
N PHE A 34 -10.09 15.93 8.07
CA PHE A 34 -9.01 15.22 7.35
C PHE A 34 -7.78 14.81 8.18
N VAL A 35 -7.77 15.03 9.50
CA VAL A 35 -6.52 14.88 10.30
C VAL A 35 -6.46 13.57 11.12
N THR A 36 -7.46 12.70 11.08
CA THR A 36 -7.52 11.57 12.04
C THR A 36 -6.99 10.22 11.54
N GLU A 37 -6.67 10.04 10.24
CA GLU A 37 -6.29 8.70 9.74
C GLU A 37 -4.83 8.31 10.01
N THR A 38 -3.90 9.25 10.16
CA THR A 38 -2.48 8.91 10.32
C THR A 38 -2.10 8.49 11.74
N ALA A 39 -2.94 8.79 12.74
CA ALA A 39 -2.61 8.58 14.15
C ALA A 39 -2.72 7.11 14.61
N PHE A 40 -3.59 6.30 13.99
CA PHE A 40 -3.81 4.91 14.42
C PHE A 40 -2.63 3.97 14.12
N ALA A 41 -1.83 4.26 13.08
CA ALA A 41 -0.69 3.42 12.71
C ALA A 41 0.53 3.62 13.63
N ALA A 42 0.70 4.80 14.23
CA ALA A 42 1.89 5.17 14.99
C ALA A 42 2.00 4.50 16.38
N GLY A 43 0.92 3.86 16.87
CA GLY A 43 0.89 3.19 18.19
C GLY A 43 0.88 1.66 18.17
N GLN A 44 0.87 1.03 16.99
CA GLN A 44 0.81 -0.43 16.86
C GLN A 44 2.19 -1.06 16.99
N THR A 45 2.32 -2.13 17.80
CA THR A 45 3.54 -2.95 17.82
C THR A 45 3.84 -3.47 16.41
N PRO A 46 5.03 -3.23 15.84
CA PRO A 46 5.32 -3.65 14.48
C PRO A 46 5.18 -5.17 14.28
N TYR A 47 4.82 -5.58 13.06
CA TYR A 47 4.95 -6.97 12.62
C TYR A 47 6.40 -7.19 12.17
N VAL A 48 7.18 -7.85 13.03
CA VAL A 48 8.61 -8.09 12.79
C VAL A 48 8.78 -9.39 12.01
N VAL A 49 9.29 -9.27 10.79
CA VAL A 49 9.62 -10.41 9.91
C VAL A 49 11.04 -10.87 10.21
N GLY A 50 11.15 -12.08 10.74
CA GLY A 50 12.41 -12.78 10.96
C GLY A 50 13.00 -13.37 9.67
N ASN A 51 13.73 -14.48 9.78
CA ASN A 51 14.17 -15.21 8.60
C ASN A 51 12.96 -15.85 7.89
N ASP A 52 12.74 -15.48 6.64
CA ASP A 52 11.61 -15.96 5.86
C ASP A 52 12.10 -16.41 4.46
N ARG A 53 11.84 -17.68 4.13
CA ARG A 53 12.21 -18.29 2.85
C ARG A 53 11.10 -18.18 1.79
N GLY A 54 9.97 -17.60 2.17
CA GLY A 54 8.75 -17.52 1.38
C GLY A 54 7.90 -18.79 1.46
N GLY A 55 7.00 -18.94 0.50
CA GLY A 55 6.04 -20.04 0.44
C GLY A 55 5.05 -19.84 -0.71
N TYR A 56 3.79 -20.20 -0.48
CA TYR A 56 2.75 -20.07 -1.50
C TYR A 56 2.35 -18.61 -1.74
N VAL A 57 2.29 -18.22 -3.02
CA VAL A 57 1.83 -16.87 -3.46
C VAL A 57 0.46 -16.55 -2.87
N ARG A 58 -0.49 -17.49 -2.89
CA ARG A 58 -1.84 -17.29 -2.32
C ARG A 58 -1.80 -16.91 -0.84
N ASN A 59 -1.02 -17.62 -0.03
CA ASN A 59 -0.95 -17.36 1.40
C ASN A 59 -0.31 -15.99 1.67
N ARG A 60 0.73 -15.63 0.91
CA ARG A 60 1.35 -14.30 1.02
C ARG A 60 0.40 -13.18 0.61
N LEU A 61 -0.44 -13.37 -0.40
CA LEU A 61 -1.44 -12.36 -0.77
C LEU A 61 -2.49 -12.15 0.33
N ILE A 62 -2.91 -13.22 1.01
CA ILE A 62 -3.82 -13.12 2.17
C ILE A 62 -3.16 -12.32 3.31
N GLU A 63 -1.89 -12.64 3.61
CA GLU A 63 -1.10 -11.93 4.62
C GLU A 63 -0.93 -10.43 4.26
N LEU A 64 -0.56 -10.14 3.01
CA LEU A 64 -0.45 -8.77 2.51
C LEU A 64 -1.75 -7.98 2.66
N ASN A 65 -2.88 -8.59 2.33
CA ASN A 65 -4.18 -7.93 2.46
C ASN A 65 -4.50 -7.61 3.93
N SER A 66 -4.23 -8.54 4.85
CA SER A 66 -4.43 -8.32 6.30
C SER A 66 -3.52 -7.23 6.86
N LEU A 67 -2.23 -7.22 6.48
CA LEU A 67 -1.27 -6.20 6.91
C LEU A 67 -1.62 -4.83 6.31
N ARG A 68 -2.06 -4.79 5.06
CA ARG A 68 -2.50 -3.54 4.41
C ARG A 68 -3.76 -2.98 5.07
N SER A 69 -4.76 -3.81 5.35
CA SER A 69 -6.01 -3.37 5.97
C SER A 69 -5.84 -2.92 7.42
N SER A 70 -4.90 -3.53 8.15
CA SER A 70 -4.62 -3.13 9.54
C SER A 70 -3.78 -1.87 9.65
N GLY A 71 -3.10 -1.46 8.58
CA GLY A 71 -2.14 -0.34 8.62
C GLY A 71 -0.93 -0.61 9.53
N ARG A 72 -0.76 -1.83 10.04
CA ARG A 72 0.29 -2.18 11.00
C ARG A 72 1.68 -1.98 10.38
N PRO A 73 2.62 -1.32 11.07
CA PRO A 73 4.00 -1.23 10.60
C PRO A 73 4.62 -2.62 10.41
N VAL A 74 5.40 -2.80 9.34
CA VAL A 74 6.09 -4.05 9.03
C VAL A 74 7.58 -3.81 8.98
N GLU A 75 8.34 -4.62 9.71
CA GLU A 75 9.80 -4.50 9.77
C GLU A 75 10.46 -5.79 9.34
N ILE A 76 11.19 -5.75 8.21
CA ILE A 76 11.96 -6.91 7.75
C ILE A 76 13.35 -6.86 8.39
N ARG A 77 13.53 -7.67 9.45
CA ARG A 77 14.76 -7.69 10.27
C ARG A 77 15.54 -9.01 10.20
N GLY A 78 15.00 -10.04 9.57
CA GLY A 78 15.70 -11.31 9.35
C GLY A 78 17.01 -11.17 8.57
N ARG A 79 17.88 -12.16 8.66
CA ARG A 79 19.08 -12.27 7.80
C ARG A 79 18.70 -12.51 6.35
N ILE A 80 17.59 -13.20 6.10
CA ILE A 80 17.08 -13.49 4.76
C ILE A 80 15.58 -13.20 4.63
N CYS A 81 15.18 -12.76 3.43
CA CYS A 81 13.80 -12.61 2.99
C CYS A 81 13.71 -13.04 1.52
N PHE A 82 13.36 -14.30 1.27
CA PHE A 82 13.40 -14.89 -0.08
C PHE A 82 12.02 -15.17 -0.64
N SER A 83 11.94 -15.30 -1.97
CA SER A 83 10.73 -15.71 -2.67
C SER A 83 9.57 -14.76 -2.32
N THR A 84 8.41 -15.30 -1.96
CA THR A 84 7.23 -14.52 -1.58
C THR A 84 7.46 -13.60 -0.36
N CYS A 85 8.50 -13.81 0.46
CA CYS A 85 8.85 -12.84 1.50
C CYS A 85 9.05 -11.43 0.94
N THR A 86 9.69 -11.34 -0.22
CA THR A 86 9.99 -10.07 -0.88
C THR A 86 8.72 -9.29 -1.25
N MET A 87 7.56 -9.95 -1.38
CA MET A 87 6.30 -9.26 -1.69
C MET A 87 5.86 -8.30 -0.58
N LEU A 88 6.35 -8.47 0.66
CA LEU A 88 6.11 -7.53 1.77
C LEU A 88 6.70 -6.13 1.51
N LEU A 89 7.63 -6.00 0.56
CA LEU A 89 8.19 -4.71 0.14
C LEU A 89 7.14 -3.77 -0.47
N GLY A 90 5.99 -4.29 -0.90
CA GLY A 90 4.89 -3.50 -1.47
C GLY A 90 3.87 -2.97 -0.48
N LEU A 91 4.04 -3.21 0.83
CA LEU A 91 3.17 -2.59 1.83
C LEU A 91 3.62 -1.15 2.10
N PRO A 92 2.68 -0.20 2.24
CA PRO A 92 3.00 1.21 2.44
C PRO A 92 3.78 1.45 3.73
N ASN A 93 3.60 0.61 4.75
CA ASN A 93 4.21 0.76 6.08
C ASN A 93 5.39 -0.19 6.31
N THR A 94 5.99 -0.76 5.25
CA THR A 94 7.19 -1.63 5.37
C THR A 94 8.48 -0.83 5.44
N CYS A 95 9.38 -1.21 6.35
CA CYS A 95 10.79 -0.87 6.29
C CYS A 95 11.68 -2.13 6.29
N VAL A 96 12.94 -1.98 5.90
CA VAL A 96 13.91 -3.09 5.83
C VAL A 96 15.19 -2.80 6.59
N SER A 97 15.78 -3.83 7.19
CA SER A 97 17.15 -3.77 7.70
C SER A 97 18.15 -3.73 6.54
N PRO A 98 19.19 -2.88 6.59
CA PRO A 98 20.20 -2.81 5.54
C PRO A 98 20.98 -4.12 5.36
N ASN A 99 21.03 -4.96 6.41
CA ASN A 99 21.80 -6.21 6.44
C ASN A 99 21.04 -7.43 5.89
N THR A 100 19.71 -7.33 5.77
CA THR A 100 18.87 -8.41 5.23
C THR A 100 19.28 -8.72 3.78
N THR A 101 19.30 -10.00 3.44
CA THR A 101 19.48 -10.45 2.05
C THR A 101 18.14 -10.83 1.46
N PHE A 102 17.75 -10.14 0.39
CA PHE A 102 16.52 -10.37 -0.35
C PHE A 102 16.78 -11.28 -1.55
N GLY A 103 15.91 -12.26 -1.76
CA GLY A 103 16.09 -13.32 -2.76
C GLY A 103 14.95 -13.34 -3.76
N PHE A 104 15.23 -13.02 -5.01
CA PHE A 104 14.24 -12.94 -6.08
C PHE A 104 14.42 -14.08 -7.09
N HIS A 105 13.32 -14.68 -7.51
CA HIS A 105 13.28 -15.73 -8.53
C HIS A 105 11.89 -15.75 -9.18
N GLY A 106 11.76 -16.48 -10.30
CA GLY A 106 10.50 -16.69 -10.98
C GLY A 106 9.60 -17.69 -10.25
N PRO A 107 8.27 -17.60 -10.42
CA PRO A 107 7.35 -18.55 -9.82
C PRO A 107 7.62 -19.97 -10.31
N SER A 108 7.55 -20.92 -9.40
CA SER A 108 7.85 -22.32 -9.65
C SER A 108 6.94 -23.22 -8.81
N LYS A 109 6.78 -24.48 -9.25
CA LYS A 109 6.10 -25.51 -8.47
C LYS A 109 7.14 -26.51 -8.01
N SER A 110 7.40 -26.55 -6.70
CA SER A 110 8.45 -27.39 -6.11
C SER A 110 9.82 -27.20 -6.75
N GLY A 111 10.16 -25.97 -7.17
CA GLY A 111 11.42 -25.67 -7.85
C GLY A 111 11.47 -26.02 -9.34
N HIS A 112 10.37 -26.54 -9.91
CA HIS A 112 10.25 -26.78 -11.35
C HIS A 112 9.61 -25.59 -12.06
N PRO A 113 10.04 -25.28 -13.31
CA PRO A 113 9.41 -24.26 -14.13
C PRO A 113 7.90 -24.50 -14.29
N LEU A 114 7.13 -23.42 -14.32
CA LEU A 114 5.72 -23.46 -14.68
C LEU A 114 5.55 -23.43 -16.21
N PRO A 115 4.39 -23.84 -16.73
CA PRO A 115 3.97 -23.49 -18.09
C PRO A 115 4.10 -21.99 -18.34
N ALA A 116 4.40 -21.58 -19.56
CA ALA A 116 4.78 -20.20 -19.88
C ALA A 116 3.69 -19.16 -19.52
N ASP A 117 2.43 -19.51 -19.71
CA ASP A 117 1.26 -18.70 -19.37
C ASP A 117 1.10 -18.54 -17.85
N GLU A 118 1.21 -19.65 -17.09
CA GLU A 118 1.19 -19.61 -15.64
C GLU A 118 2.39 -18.83 -15.08
N PHE A 119 3.58 -19.05 -15.64
CA PHE A 119 4.79 -18.36 -15.25
C PHE A 119 4.65 -16.84 -15.39
N ASP A 120 4.16 -16.37 -16.55
CA ASP A 120 3.98 -14.94 -16.78
C ASP A 120 2.89 -14.36 -15.87
N ARG A 121 1.77 -15.07 -15.72
CA ARG A 121 0.67 -14.67 -14.84
C ARG A 121 1.12 -14.51 -13.39
N TYR A 122 1.78 -15.51 -12.82
CA TYR A 122 2.26 -15.44 -11.43
C TYR A 122 3.39 -14.42 -11.28
N SER A 123 4.24 -14.26 -12.28
CA SER A 123 5.28 -13.22 -12.27
C SER A 123 4.67 -11.82 -12.15
N ARG A 124 3.60 -11.53 -12.89
CA ARG A 124 2.87 -10.24 -12.79
C ARG A 124 2.21 -10.06 -11.43
N ILE A 125 1.59 -11.11 -10.89
CA ILE A 125 0.98 -11.09 -9.54
C ILE A 125 2.03 -10.76 -8.48
N ILE A 126 3.20 -11.41 -8.54
CA ILE A 126 4.30 -11.16 -7.62
C ILE A 126 4.80 -9.71 -7.78
N ALA A 127 5.10 -9.30 -9.02
CA ALA A 127 5.66 -7.99 -9.33
C ALA A 127 4.75 -6.83 -8.91
N ALA A 128 3.43 -7.01 -8.99
CA ALA A 128 2.45 -6.00 -8.58
C ALA A 128 2.56 -5.59 -7.09
N ASN A 129 3.32 -6.35 -6.29
CA ASN A 129 3.60 -6.05 -4.89
C ASN A 129 5.02 -5.47 -4.67
N TYR A 130 5.66 -4.94 -5.71
CA TYR A 130 6.96 -4.26 -5.59
C TYR A 130 6.85 -2.77 -5.90
N PRO A 131 7.68 -1.92 -5.26
CA PRO A 131 7.90 -0.55 -5.73
C PRO A 131 8.32 -0.52 -7.20
N GLN A 132 7.97 0.54 -7.92
CA GLN A 132 8.04 0.60 -9.39
C GLN A 132 9.40 0.18 -9.98
N GLN A 133 10.51 0.62 -9.39
CA GLN A 133 11.84 0.27 -9.88
C GLN A 133 12.14 -1.22 -9.71
N LEU A 134 11.76 -1.80 -8.56
CA LEU A 134 11.94 -3.22 -8.28
C LEU A 134 10.98 -4.09 -9.10
N ASN A 135 9.74 -3.64 -9.33
CA ASN A 135 8.80 -4.27 -10.25
C ASN A 135 9.41 -4.42 -11.65
N THR A 136 9.89 -3.31 -12.21
CA THR A 136 10.50 -3.27 -13.55
C THR A 136 11.69 -4.23 -13.64
N TRP A 137 12.62 -4.14 -12.67
CA TRP A 137 13.77 -5.03 -12.61
C TRP A 137 13.37 -6.51 -12.45
N TYR A 138 12.36 -6.81 -11.64
CA TYR A 138 11.90 -8.19 -11.43
C TYR A 138 11.33 -8.78 -12.72
N MET A 139 10.49 -8.02 -13.42
CA MET A 139 9.85 -8.47 -14.66
C MET A 139 10.87 -8.69 -15.79
N GLN A 140 11.94 -7.91 -15.83
CA GLN A 140 13.00 -8.04 -16.83
C GLN A 140 14.06 -9.08 -16.44
N THR A 141 14.43 -9.15 -15.17
CA THR A 141 15.62 -9.88 -14.69
C THR A 141 15.30 -10.80 -13.52
N GLY A 142 14.71 -10.29 -12.44
CA GLY A 142 14.58 -11.03 -11.17
C GLY A 142 13.80 -12.34 -11.27
N ARG A 143 12.90 -12.49 -12.25
CA ARG A 143 12.11 -13.70 -12.48
C ARG A 143 12.82 -14.82 -13.24
N THR A 144 14.00 -14.60 -13.81
CA THR A 144 14.61 -15.55 -14.77
C THR A 144 15.30 -16.75 -14.12
N ARG A 145 15.56 -16.71 -12.81
CA ARG A 145 16.04 -17.88 -12.04
C ARG A 145 14.86 -18.69 -11.51
N ILE A 146 14.98 -20.01 -11.51
CA ILE A 146 13.93 -20.93 -11.03
C ILE A 146 14.38 -21.71 -9.79
N ASN A 147 15.56 -22.35 -9.88
CA ASN A 147 16.16 -23.18 -8.84
C ASN A 147 17.20 -22.43 -7.98
N SER A 148 17.33 -21.13 -8.17
CA SER A 148 18.23 -20.25 -7.43
C SER A 148 17.61 -18.85 -7.32
N VAL A 149 18.26 -17.95 -6.57
CA VAL A 149 17.76 -16.59 -6.35
C VAL A 149 18.79 -15.55 -6.76
N TYR A 150 18.33 -14.42 -7.29
CA TYR A 150 19.10 -13.17 -7.30
C TYR A 150 19.11 -12.60 -5.89
N LYS A 151 20.30 -12.29 -5.37
CA LYS A 151 20.47 -11.74 -4.02
C LYS A 151 20.70 -10.24 -4.10
N ILE A 152 19.89 -9.48 -3.36
CA ILE A 152 20.04 -8.03 -3.20
C ILE A 152 20.09 -7.71 -1.71
N LYS A 153 21.00 -6.83 -1.27
CA LYS A 153 21.05 -6.39 0.13
C LYS A 153 19.98 -5.35 0.43
N GLY A 154 19.52 -5.32 1.68
CA GLY A 154 18.60 -4.29 2.14
C GLY A 154 19.12 -2.88 1.89
N SER A 155 20.42 -2.64 2.05
CA SER A 155 21.06 -1.36 1.72
C SER A 155 20.85 -0.95 0.25
N THR A 156 20.92 -1.89 -0.69
CA THR A 156 20.63 -1.63 -2.11
C THR A 156 19.15 -1.33 -2.33
N LEU A 157 18.24 -2.06 -1.69
CA LEU A 157 16.81 -1.75 -1.79
C LEU A 157 16.46 -0.38 -1.20
N ILE A 158 17.18 0.05 -0.16
CA ILE A 158 17.02 1.38 0.43
C ILE A 158 17.45 2.46 -0.57
N GLN A 159 18.56 2.25 -1.29
CA GLN A 159 18.97 3.13 -2.39
C GLN A 159 17.94 3.16 -3.54
N MET A 160 17.17 2.09 -3.72
CA MET A 160 16.04 2.00 -4.67
C MET A 160 14.73 2.60 -4.13
N GLY A 161 14.75 3.25 -2.96
CA GLY A 161 13.60 3.96 -2.39
C GLY A 161 12.76 3.18 -1.38
N VAL A 162 13.21 1.99 -0.95
CA VAL A 162 12.58 1.28 0.19
C VAL A 162 12.99 1.96 1.50
N ARG A 163 12.07 2.09 2.46
CA ARG A 163 12.38 2.71 3.75
C ARG A 163 13.35 1.85 4.57
N SER A 164 14.35 2.48 5.19
CA SER A 164 15.16 1.81 6.22
C SER A 164 14.36 1.66 7.52
N CYS A 165 14.50 0.51 8.17
CA CYS A 165 14.36 0.45 9.62
C CYS A 165 15.70 0.83 10.27
#